data_AF-A0A7K1T4E3-F1
#
_entry.id   AF-A0A7K1T4E3-F1
#
_cell.length_a   1.000
_cell.length_b   1.000
_cell.length_c   1.000
_cell.angle_alpha   90.00
_cell.angle_beta   90.00
_cell.angle_gamma   90.00
#
_symmetry.space_group_name_H-M   'P 1'
#
loop_
_entity.id
_entity.type
_entity.pdbx_description
1 polymer ?
#
loop_
_entity_poly.entity_id
_entity_poly.type
_entity_poly.pdbx_seq_one_letter_code
_entity_poly.pdbx_strand_id
1 'polypeptide(L)'
;MLIAVDAAAAEPLYLQIRNQIVAGIATGQLEPGQSLPSVRSLASDLGINLHTVNKAYAVLRDEGYVRMRGRAGAVIADPAAADRADADASAQVKMEDDLFKLALAFRARGGARGQFLEAAAAQAARAYGVMEDAEAAPRPAQKRKAADASSAQGAGKAMAPQ
;
A
#
# COMPACT_ATOMS: atom_id res chain seq x y z
N MET A 1 -6.57 12.94 9.44
CA MET A 1 -7.11 11.67 8.91
C MET A 1 -8.42 11.40 9.62
N LEU A 2 -9.52 11.36 8.87
CA LEU A 2 -10.85 11.09 9.43
C LEU A 2 -11.18 9.61 9.13
N ILE A 3 -11.10 8.74 10.13
CA ILE A 3 -11.71 7.41 10.07
C ILE A 3 -13.07 7.52 10.75
N ALA A 4 -14.11 6.92 10.16
CA ALA A 4 -15.40 6.74 10.79
C ALA A 4 -15.76 5.25 10.80
N VAL A 5 -16.42 4.76 11.84
CA VAL A 5 -16.86 3.35 11.89
C VAL A 5 -18.34 3.26 12.24
N ASP A 6 -19.02 2.27 11.69
CA ASP A 6 -20.43 1.99 11.95
C ASP A 6 -20.58 0.60 12.59
N ALA A 7 -20.97 0.56 13.86
CA ALA A 7 -21.17 -0.69 14.58
C ALA A 7 -22.43 -1.46 14.15
N ALA A 8 -23.37 -0.81 13.44
CA ALA A 8 -24.57 -1.45 12.92
C ALA A 8 -24.35 -2.09 11.54
N ALA A 9 -23.26 -1.76 10.86
CA ALA A 9 -22.93 -2.37 9.58
C ALA A 9 -22.60 -3.86 9.73
N ALA A 10 -22.92 -4.64 8.70
CA ALA A 10 -22.60 -6.07 8.67
C ALA A 10 -21.08 -6.36 8.66
N GLU A 11 -20.26 -5.36 8.27
CA GLU A 11 -18.82 -5.49 8.25
C GLU A 11 -18.21 -5.31 9.66
N PRO A 12 -17.34 -6.23 10.13
CA PRO A 12 -16.61 -6.05 11.38
C PRO A 12 -15.82 -4.74 11.46
N LEU A 13 -15.86 -4.06 12.61
CA LEU A 13 -15.19 -2.77 12.84
C LEU A 13 -13.71 -2.73 12.44
N TYR A 14 -12.95 -3.81 12.71
CA TYR A 14 -11.54 -3.86 12.34
C TYR A 14 -11.31 -3.87 10.82
N LEU A 15 -12.25 -4.46 10.05
CA LEU A 15 -12.22 -4.43 8.59
C LEU A 15 -12.60 -3.05 8.05
N GLN A 16 -13.55 -2.36 8.67
CA GLN A 16 -13.90 -0.98 8.28
C GLN A 16 -12.70 -0.04 8.42
N ILE A 17 -11.95 -0.14 9.53
CA ILE A 17 -10.70 0.61 9.77
C ILE A 17 -9.67 0.28 8.70
N ARG A 18 -9.44 -1.02 8.46
CA ARG A 18 -8.50 -1.51 7.45
C ARG A 18 -8.86 -0.96 6.06
N ASN A 19 -10.13 -1.06 5.67
CA ASN A 19 -10.61 -0.64 4.36
C ASN A 19 -10.44 0.86 4.14
N GLN A 20 -10.72 1.68 5.15
CA GLN A 20 -10.51 3.13 5.06
C GLN A 20 -9.03 3.51 4.98
N ILE A 21 -8.15 2.82 5.71
CA ILE A 21 -6.71 3.06 5.59
C ILE A 21 -6.22 2.66 4.19
N VAL A 22 -6.63 1.51 3.67
CA VAL A 22 -6.25 1.08 2.32
C VAL A 22 -6.81 2.02 1.26
N ALA A 23 -8.04 2.51 1.41
CA ALA A 23 -8.61 3.53 0.53
C ALA A 23 -7.81 4.85 0.60
N GLY A 24 -7.39 5.28 1.79
CA GLY A 24 -6.53 6.45 1.98
C GLY A 24 -5.18 6.30 1.28
N ILE A 25 -4.59 5.11 1.31
CA ILE A 25 -3.35 4.81 0.57
C ILE A 25 -3.61 4.84 -0.95
N ALA A 26 -4.66 4.15 -1.41
CA ALA A 26 -5.01 4.05 -2.83
C ALA A 26 -5.34 5.41 -3.47
N THR A 27 -5.90 6.34 -2.70
CA THR A 27 -6.24 7.71 -3.14
C THR A 27 -5.13 8.73 -2.89
N GLY A 28 -3.99 8.32 -2.34
CA GLY A 28 -2.87 9.22 -2.02
C GLY A 28 -3.10 10.14 -0.81
N GLN A 29 -4.21 10.01 -0.08
CA GLN A 29 -4.45 10.73 1.18
C GLN A 29 -3.52 10.28 2.30
N LEU A 30 -3.01 9.04 2.21
CA LEU A 30 -2.01 8.48 3.10
C LEU A 30 -0.76 8.10 2.30
N GLU A 31 0.33 8.81 2.57
CA GLU A 31 1.57 8.67 1.81
C GLU A 31 2.52 7.64 2.44
N PRO A 32 3.35 6.94 1.64
CA PRO A 32 4.44 6.11 2.14
C PRO A 32 5.30 6.82 3.21
N GLY A 33 5.56 6.12 4.31
CA GLY A 33 6.34 6.64 5.43
C GLY A 33 5.55 7.51 6.42
N GLN A 34 4.32 7.91 6.10
CA GLN A 34 3.44 8.61 7.03
C GLN A 34 3.11 7.74 8.25
N SER A 35 3.10 8.34 9.44
CA SER A 35 2.72 7.64 10.67
C SER A 35 1.21 7.62 10.84
N LEU A 36 0.68 6.44 11.18
CA LEU A 36 -0.70 6.29 11.62
C LEU A 36 -0.86 6.72 13.08
N PRO A 37 -2.07 7.12 13.52
CA PRO A 37 -2.34 7.38 14.92
C PRO A 37 -2.00 6.17 15.78
N SER A 38 -1.59 6.40 17.03
CA SER A 38 -1.40 5.30 17.96
C SER A 38 -2.71 4.54 18.17
N VAL A 39 -2.62 3.25 18.51
CA VAL A 39 -3.79 2.41 18.78
C VAL A 39 -4.69 3.04 19.84
N ARG A 40 -4.09 3.65 20.87
CA ARG A 40 -4.82 4.32 21.96
C ARG A 40 -5.50 5.60 21.49
N SER A 41 -4.84 6.41 20.68
CA SER A 41 -5.45 7.62 20.10
C SER A 41 -6.64 7.24 19.23
N LEU A 42 -6.43 6.34 18.27
CA LEU A 42 -7.48 5.97 17.33
C LEU A 42 -8.68 5.30 18.03
N ALA A 43 -8.43 4.45 19.03
CA ALA A 43 -9.49 3.86 19.82
C ALA A 43 -10.31 4.91 20.59
N SER A 44 -9.63 5.92 21.14
CA SER A 44 -10.27 7.05 21.84
C SER A 44 -11.09 7.91 20.87
N ASP A 45 -10.52 8.24 19.71
CA ASP A 45 -11.15 9.10 18.70
C ASP A 45 -12.41 8.44 18.11
N LEU A 46 -12.38 7.11 17.93
CA LEU A 46 -13.51 6.33 17.41
C LEU A 46 -14.48 5.85 18.51
N GLY A 47 -14.10 5.93 19.78
CA GLY A 47 -14.90 5.40 20.90
C GLY A 47 -15.05 3.88 20.88
N ILE A 48 -14.03 3.12 20.44
CA ILE A 48 -14.09 1.66 20.31
C ILE A 48 -13.01 0.95 21.14
N ASN A 49 -13.13 -0.39 21.23
CA ASN A 49 -12.16 -1.22 21.93
C ASN A 49 -10.75 -1.17 21.26
N LEU A 50 -9.71 -0.95 22.07
CA LEU A 50 -8.30 -0.96 21.66
C LEU A 50 -7.90 -2.25 20.91
N HIS A 51 -8.44 -3.40 21.31
CA HIS A 51 -8.16 -4.69 20.66
C HIS A 51 -8.66 -4.72 19.21
N THR A 52 -9.74 -4.01 18.89
CA THR A 52 -10.26 -3.88 17.52
C THR A 52 -9.29 -3.11 16.64
N VAL A 53 -8.74 -2.00 17.15
CA VAL A 53 -7.73 -1.20 16.44
C VAL A 53 -6.43 -1.99 16.28
N ASN A 54 -5.98 -2.68 17.33
CA ASN A 54 -4.82 -3.57 17.26
C ASN A 54 -4.99 -4.64 16.18
N LYS A 55 -6.17 -5.26 16.10
CA LYS A 55 -6.49 -6.26 15.08
C LYS A 55 -6.44 -5.64 13.68
N ALA A 56 -6.98 -4.44 13.49
CA ALA A 56 -6.92 -3.74 12.21
C ALA A 56 -5.46 -3.47 11.77
N TYR A 57 -4.62 -2.97 12.68
CA TYR A 57 -3.21 -2.71 12.38
C TYR A 57 -2.40 -3.98 12.16
N ALA A 58 -2.71 -5.07 12.85
CA ALA A 58 -2.08 -6.38 12.60
C ALA A 58 -2.41 -6.89 11.20
N VAL A 59 -3.68 -6.82 10.78
CA VAL A 59 -4.09 -7.20 9.42
C VAL A 59 -3.39 -6.33 8.37
N LEU A 60 -3.38 -5.00 8.55
CA LEU A 60 -2.69 -4.09 7.63
C LEU A 60 -1.19 -4.37 7.53
N ARG A 61 -0.56 -4.80 8.63
CA ARG A 61 0.85 -5.21 8.63
C ARG A 61 1.06 -6.51 7.87
N ASP A 62 0.22 -7.51 8.14
CA ASP A 62 0.33 -8.84 7.54
C ASP A 62 0.04 -8.79 6.03
N GLU A 63 -0.80 -7.85 5.59
CA GLU A 63 -1.07 -7.53 4.18
C GLU A 63 -0.01 -6.59 3.55
N GLY A 64 0.95 -6.10 4.34
CA GLY A 64 2.05 -5.26 3.86
C GLY A 64 1.70 -3.80 3.59
N TYR A 65 0.51 -3.31 3.95
CA TYR A 65 0.15 -1.89 3.83
C TYR A 65 0.83 -1.02 4.89
N VAL A 66 1.15 -1.60 6.04
CA VAL A 66 1.74 -0.91 7.20
C VAL A 66 2.97 -1.66 7.68
N ARG A 67 3.96 -0.93 8.19
CA ARG A 67 5.13 -1.49 8.89
C ARG A 67 5.27 -0.87 10.27
N MET A 68 5.80 -1.64 11.23
CA MET A 68 6.05 -1.15 12.58
C MET A 68 7.45 -0.54 12.66
N ARG A 69 7.56 0.72 13.13
CA ARG A 69 8.82 1.45 13.24
C ARG A 69 9.09 1.89 14.68
N GLY A 70 9.45 0.95 15.55
CA GLY A 70 9.91 1.23 16.92
C GLY A 70 9.03 2.25 17.66
N ARG A 71 9.63 3.38 18.09
CA ARG A 71 8.93 4.47 18.79
C ARG A 71 7.93 5.25 17.94
N ALA A 72 8.07 5.23 16.61
CA ALA A 72 7.16 5.91 15.69
C ALA A 72 5.83 5.15 15.47
N GLY A 73 5.72 3.92 15.98
CA GLY A 73 4.51 3.11 15.86
C GLY A 73 4.31 2.59 14.43
N ALA A 74 3.05 2.53 13.99
CA ALA A 74 2.66 2.05 12.67
C ALA A 74 2.88 3.14 11.60
N VAL A 75 3.57 2.82 10.52
CA VAL A 75 3.78 3.72 9.37
C VAL A 75 3.35 3.08 8.07
N ILE A 76 2.85 3.86 7.13
CA ILE A 76 2.47 3.38 5.79
C ILE A 76 3.72 2.85 5.09
N ALA A 77 3.62 1.64 4.54
CA ALA A 77 4.74 1.02 3.85
C ALA A 77 4.82 1.52 2.40
N ASP A 78 6.03 1.64 1.87
CA ASP A 78 6.28 2.08 0.50
C ASP A 78 6.01 0.94 -0.49
N PRO A 79 5.11 1.09 -1.48
CA PRO A 79 4.83 0.07 -2.49
C PRO A 79 6.05 -0.26 -3.37
N ALA A 80 7.05 0.62 -3.48
CA ALA A 80 8.26 0.39 -4.28
C ALA A 80 9.42 -0.26 -3.51
N ALA A 81 9.23 -0.63 -2.23
CA ALA A 81 10.29 -1.21 -1.42
C ALA A 81 10.67 -2.63 -1.91
N ALA A 82 11.97 -2.89 -2.02
CA ALA A 82 12.53 -4.13 -2.57
C ALA A 82 12.07 -5.43 -1.86
N ASP A 83 11.72 -5.35 -0.58
CA ASP A 83 11.26 -6.50 0.22
C ASP A 83 9.82 -6.95 -0.13
N ARG A 84 9.14 -6.26 -1.07
CA ARG A 84 7.75 -6.57 -1.46
C ARG A 84 7.59 -7.54 -2.63
N ALA A 85 8.63 -7.86 -3.40
CA ALA A 85 8.45 -8.66 -4.61
C ALA A 85 7.70 -10.00 -4.36
N ASP A 86 8.04 -10.70 -3.27
CA ASP A 86 7.36 -11.93 -2.86
C ASP A 86 5.95 -11.69 -2.30
N ALA A 87 5.74 -10.56 -1.61
CA ALA A 87 4.45 -10.16 -1.07
C ALA A 87 3.47 -9.76 -2.19
N ASP A 88 3.97 -9.07 -3.22
CA ASP A 88 3.19 -8.63 -4.38
C ASP A 88 2.75 -9.82 -5.24
N ALA A 89 3.65 -10.79 -5.46
CA ALA A 89 3.31 -12.04 -6.14
C ALA A 89 2.23 -12.83 -5.37
N SER A 90 2.39 -12.94 -4.04
CA SER A 90 1.42 -13.61 -3.17
C SER A 90 0.07 -12.87 -3.15
N ALA A 91 0.09 -11.54 -3.16
CA ALA A 91 -1.10 -10.70 -3.21
C ALA A 91 -1.84 -10.85 -4.56
N GLN A 92 -1.11 -10.94 -5.66
CA GLN A 92 -1.70 -11.18 -6.99
C GLN A 92 -2.42 -12.53 -7.04
N VAL A 93 -1.77 -13.62 -6.61
CA VAL A 93 -2.39 -14.95 -6.57
C VAL A 93 -3.64 -14.95 -5.70
N LYS A 94 -3.58 -14.32 -4.52
CA LYS A 94 -4.72 -14.21 -3.62
C LYS A 94 -5.89 -13.43 -4.24
N MET A 95 -5.60 -12.34 -4.94
CA MET A 95 -6.61 -11.56 -5.65
C MET A 95 -7.29 -12.38 -6.75
N GLU A 96 -6.52 -13.14 -7.55
CA GLU A 96 -7.06 -14.01 -8.60
C GLU A 96 -7.96 -15.10 -8.01
N ASP A 97 -7.53 -15.75 -6.92
CA ASP A 97 -8.31 -16.75 -6.20
C ASP A 97 -9.63 -16.18 -5.65
N ASP A 98 -9.60 -14.98 -5.08
CA ASP A 98 -10.77 -14.35 -4.49
C ASP A 98 -11.77 -13.90 -5.58
N LEU A 99 -11.29 -13.39 -6.72
CA LEU A 99 -12.11 -13.12 -7.91
C LEU A 99 -12.76 -14.40 -8.43
N PHE A 100 -12.02 -15.50 -8.48
CA PHE A 100 -12.53 -16.80 -8.91
C PHE A 100 -13.64 -17.31 -7.97
N LYS A 101 -13.42 -17.28 -6.65
CA LYS A 101 -14.43 -17.66 -5.66
C LYS A 101 -15.69 -16.81 -5.76
N LEU A 102 -15.53 -15.50 -5.97
CA LEU A 102 -16.67 -14.58 -6.12
C LEU A 102 -17.48 -14.91 -7.38
N ALA A 103 -16.81 -15.18 -8.50
CA ALA A 103 -17.45 -15.60 -9.75
C ALA A 103 -18.22 -16.93 -9.58
N LEU A 104 -17.63 -17.92 -8.90
CA LEU A 104 -18.30 -19.19 -8.59
C LEU A 104 -19.55 -18.98 -7.74
N ALA A 105 -19.45 -18.18 -6.67
CA ALA A 105 -20.57 -17.89 -5.79
C ALA A 105 -21.70 -17.12 -6.49
N PHE A 106 -21.38 -16.24 -7.44
CA PHE A 106 -22.38 -15.54 -8.26
C PHE A 106 -23.06 -16.48 -9.25
N ARG A 107 -22.28 -17.34 -9.93
CA ARG A 107 -22.79 -18.37 -10.84
C ARG A 107 -23.71 -19.37 -10.13
N ALA A 108 -23.36 -19.81 -8.93
CA ALA A 108 -24.17 -20.74 -8.13
C ALA A 108 -25.57 -20.20 -7.79
N ARG A 109 -25.75 -18.87 -7.81
CA ARG A 109 -27.02 -18.18 -7.61
C ARG A 109 -27.77 -17.87 -8.91
N GLY A 110 -27.32 -18.41 -10.05
CA GLY A 110 -27.92 -18.22 -11.37
C GLY A 110 -27.43 -16.99 -12.14
N GLY A 111 -26.40 -16.30 -11.65
CA GLY A 111 -25.86 -15.11 -12.31
C GLY A 111 -25.17 -15.42 -13.64
N ALA A 112 -25.38 -14.56 -14.64
CA ALA A 112 -24.78 -14.69 -15.97
C ALA A 112 -23.36 -14.07 -16.02
N ARG A 113 -22.48 -14.62 -16.88
CA ARG A 113 -21.10 -14.12 -17.05
C ARG A 113 -21.05 -12.62 -17.37
N GLY A 114 -21.92 -12.13 -18.24
CA GLY A 114 -21.97 -10.71 -18.62
C GLY A 114 -22.20 -9.78 -17.43
N GLN A 115 -23.17 -10.12 -16.57
CA GLN A 115 -23.52 -9.34 -15.37
C GLN A 115 -22.35 -9.29 -14.38
N PHE A 116 -21.65 -10.41 -14.20
CA PHE A 116 -20.47 -10.45 -13.33
C PHE A 116 -19.36 -9.54 -13.85
N LEU A 117 -19.05 -9.61 -15.15
CA LEU A 117 -18.00 -8.78 -15.75
C LEU A 117 -18.35 -7.29 -15.70
N GLU A 118 -19.61 -6.94 -15.93
CA GLU A 118 -20.10 -5.57 -15.81
C GLU A 118 -19.94 -5.05 -14.37
N ALA A 119 -20.38 -5.83 -13.38
CA ALA A 119 -20.23 -5.46 -11.97
C ALA A 119 -18.75 -5.34 -11.56
N ALA A 120 -17.90 -6.28 -11.98
CA ALA A 120 -16.47 -6.26 -11.71
C ALA A 120 -15.79 -5.05 -12.34
N ALA A 121 -16.11 -4.73 -13.60
CA ALA A 121 -15.60 -3.56 -14.29
C ALA A 121 -16.04 -2.26 -13.60
N ALA A 122 -17.30 -2.16 -13.16
CA ALA A 122 -17.80 -1.01 -12.42
C ALA A 122 -17.08 -0.82 -11.08
N GLN A 123 -16.82 -1.89 -10.33
CA GLN A 123 -16.05 -1.80 -9.08
C GLN A 123 -14.58 -1.45 -9.32
N ALA A 124 -13.97 -1.98 -10.39
CA ALA A 124 -12.62 -1.60 -10.78
C ALA A 124 -12.54 -0.10 -11.13
N ALA A 125 -13.48 0.41 -11.93
CA ALA A 125 -13.57 1.83 -12.24
C ALA A 125 -13.67 2.68 -10.97
N ARG A 126 -14.56 2.29 -10.03
CA ARG A 126 -14.70 2.97 -8.73
C ARG A 126 -13.39 2.99 -7.92
N ALA A 127 -12.59 1.93 -7.99
CA ALA A 127 -11.32 1.84 -7.26
C ALA A 127 -10.19 2.63 -7.92
N TYR A 128 -10.16 2.73 -9.25
CA TYR A 128 -9.07 3.35 -10.01
C TYR A 128 -9.32 4.81 -10.43
N GLY A 129 -10.54 5.34 -10.32
CA GLY A 129 -10.73 6.79 -10.40
C GLY A 129 -12.11 7.30 -10.86
N VAL A 130 -12.57 8.51 -10.51
CA VAL A 130 -12.11 9.65 -9.66
C VAL A 130 -10.60 9.94 -9.54
N MET A 131 -9.80 9.53 -10.53
CA MET A 131 -8.39 9.92 -10.69
C MET A 131 -8.27 10.59 -12.06
N GLU A 132 -9.10 11.61 -12.32
CA GLU A 132 -9.02 12.40 -13.57
C GLU A 132 -8.15 13.66 -13.44
N ASP A 133 -7.63 14.02 -12.24
CA ASP A 133 -6.86 15.28 -12.07
C ASP A 133 -5.41 15.11 -11.55
N ALA A 134 -4.75 13.96 -11.78
CA ALA A 134 -3.34 13.77 -11.41
C ALA A 134 -2.39 13.51 -12.60
N GLU A 135 -2.84 13.79 -13.82
CA GLU A 135 -1.98 13.89 -15.02
C GLU A 135 -1.29 15.28 -15.08
N ALA A 136 -0.62 15.73 -14.02
CA ALA A 136 0.20 16.96 -14.07
C ALA A 136 1.13 17.13 -12.85
N ALA A 137 2.15 16.28 -12.69
CA ALA A 137 3.34 16.69 -11.92
C ALA A 137 4.62 16.03 -12.46
N PRO A 138 5.66 16.81 -12.79
CA PRO A 138 6.92 16.25 -13.27
C PRO A 138 7.63 15.53 -12.13
N ARG A 139 8.01 14.27 -12.36
CA ARG A 139 8.85 13.51 -11.42
C ARG A 139 10.14 14.30 -11.16
N PRO A 140 10.60 14.46 -9.91
CA PRO A 140 11.83 15.17 -9.64
C PRO A 140 13.00 14.44 -10.28
N ALA A 141 13.70 15.14 -11.18
CA ALA A 141 14.95 14.68 -11.77
C ALA A 141 15.95 14.33 -10.66
N GLN A 142 16.34 13.07 -10.58
CA GLN A 142 17.48 12.65 -9.77
C GLN A 142 18.72 13.38 -10.30
N LYS A 143 19.20 14.36 -9.53
CA LYS A 143 20.52 14.96 -9.73
C LYS A 143 21.56 13.85 -9.63
N ARG A 144 22.01 13.33 -10.77
CA ARG A 144 23.29 12.65 -10.88
C ARG A 144 24.34 13.66 -10.44
N LYS A 145 24.92 13.46 -9.26
CA LYS A 145 26.11 14.19 -8.83
C LYS A 145 27.19 13.95 -9.89
N ALA A 146 27.50 14.99 -10.65
CA ALA A 146 28.79 15.14 -11.28
C ALA A 146 29.83 15.29 -10.16
N ALA A 147 30.86 14.46 -10.20
CA ALA A 147 32.15 14.76 -9.60
C ALA A 147 33.15 14.64 -10.76
N ASP A 148 33.72 15.79 -11.12
CA ASP A 148 34.89 16.00 -11.97
C ASP A 148 35.96 14.93 -11.68
N ALA A 149 36.55 14.25 -12.67
CA ALA A 149 37.45 14.77 -13.70
C ALA A 149 38.80 15.25 -13.16
N SER A 150 39.81 14.44 -13.49
CA SER A 150 41.15 14.84 -13.93
C SER A 150 42.12 15.47 -12.93
N SER A 151 43.14 14.68 -12.59
CA SER A 151 44.53 15.18 -12.62
C SER A 151 45.42 14.11 -13.25
N ALA A 152 45.91 14.42 -14.44
CA ALA A 152 46.97 13.73 -15.16
C ALA A 152 48.35 14.08 -14.60
N GLN A 153 49.36 13.35 -15.10
CA GLN A 153 50.83 13.57 -14.97
C GLN A 153 51.43 13.31 -13.57
N GLY A 154 52.51 12.57 -13.40
CA GLY A 154 53.49 12.01 -14.33
C GLY A 154 54.82 11.91 -13.59
N ALA A 155 55.38 10.70 -13.51
CA ALA A 155 56.78 10.35 -13.18
C ALA A 155 56.77 8.81 -13.00
N GLY A 156 57.54 7.98 -13.67
CA GLY A 156 58.92 8.14 -14.08
C GLY A 156 59.77 7.09 -13.36
N LYS A 157 60.28 6.12 -14.13
CA LYS A 157 61.52 5.33 -13.92
C LYS A 157 61.55 4.10 -12.99
N ALA A 158 62.34 3.13 -13.50
CA ALA A 158 63.00 1.96 -12.90
C ALA A 158 62.10 0.71 -12.73
N MET A 159 62.19 -0.37 -13.51
CA MET A 159 63.33 -1.11 -14.09
C MET A 159 64.43 -1.40 -13.06
N ALA A 160 64.27 -2.52 -12.35
CA ALA A 160 65.33 -3.18 -11.61
C ALA A 160 65.78 -4.43 -12.39
N PRO A 161 67.09 -4.68 -12.55
CA PRO A 161 67.61 -5.95 -13.03
C PRO A 161 68.14 -6.84 -11.89
N GLN A 162 68.26 -8.13 -12.26
CA GLN A 162 68.85 -9.29 -11.58
C GLN A 162 67.89 -10.16 -10.76
#